data_AF-A0A2T0M8D9-F1
#
_entry.id   AF-A0A2T0M8D9-F1
#
_cell.length_a   1.000
_cell.length_b   1.000
_cell.length_c   1.000
_cell.angle_alpha   90.00
_cell.angle_beta   90.00
_cell.angle_gamma   90.00
#
_symmetry.space_group_name_H-M   'P 1'
#
loop_
_entity.id
_entity.type
_entity.pdbx_description
1 polymer ?
#
loop_
_entity_poly.entity_id
_entity_poly.type
_entity_poly.pdbx_seq_one_letter_code
_entity_poly.pdbx_strand_id
1 'polypeptide(L)'
;MLRNRNYLFWSLVMFLFVLILGLTTCKQVNEQDLELLVDFNKPSKEVKVFWNSTGFSPAEIVENPRMRAVLKDFGNLPRKGITYIRPHYLLNLVSVTHVDSEIPQYNWSKLDAVLDEIVANDLKLIFELMGSPYYTNEQEEDSEISFVFDNLEDMNQIFLWKRFVHDLGVHLESRYGKEIVRSWYFETTNEPDLKFFWKYDIPTFLNYYDASSEGLKAADSLLRFGGPGTANDTVPVFKALLKHCDTGTNLFTGEKGVRIDFISVHIKDDPFDMLERELVTMDYIKKRHPKYADIPFVNDETDPLAGWSRDFWWRRGAWYAAFVCQNIDIHQKILIDSAKVNYQIHSNDYAFLGGWHARTSHMLFEHESDSSQFKLVPKPVFSVMELVGLLGNRYVDVQIPEQYQKHFGVFATQHKNGSVMIMIYNKTSFDPNTHDARTDMPEITKEQEALMDSEMLDLALRIKGLSFEELSVITYKIDSKSTNPYGTWVDLGKPPYPNAQQYEKLLASSKPLGLPNQSFKNGQAEGEFVFELKVESPSVQFILLDPK
;
A
#
# COMPACT_ATOMS: atom_id res chain seq x y z
N MET A 1 -9.81 -6.68 -95.03
CA MET A 1 -11.06 -6.96 -94.29
C MET A 1 -10.69 -7.42 -92.89
N LEU A 2 -11.20 -6.73 -91.86
CA LEU A 2 -11.64 -7.22 -90.53
C LEU A 2 -10.85 -8.42 -89.94
N ARG A 3 -10.28 -8.42 -88.73
CA ARG A 3 -10.83 -8.04 -87.41
C ARG A 3 -9.75 -8.32 -86.32
N ASN A 4 -9.73 -7.51 -85.25
CA ASN A 4 -9.21 -7.76 -83.86
C ASN A 4 -7.75 -8.28 -83.72
N ARG A 5 -6.70 -7.56 -83.29
CA ARG A 5 -6.49 -6.45 -82.33
C ARG A 5 -6.84 -6.76 -80.85
N ASN A 6 -5.77 -6.79 -80.04
CA ASN A 6 -5.67 -6.65 -78.57
C ASN A 6 -5.76 -7.89 -77.69
N TYR A 7 -4.73 -8.75 -77.67
CA TYR A 7 -4.31 -9.52 -76.47
C TYR A 7 -2.84 -9.95 -76.59
N LEU A 8 -1.88 -9.00 -76.65
CA LEU A 8 -0.45 -9.32 -76.50
C LEU A 8 0.36 -8.02 -76.32
N PHE A 9 -0.04 -7.18 -75.37
CA PHE A 9 0.74 -5.99 -74.97
C PHE A 9 0.49 -5.56 -73.52
N TRP A 10 0.23 -6.52 -72.62
CA TRP A 10 0.05 -6.27 -71.19
C TRP A 10 0.81 -7.24 -70.27
N SER A 11 1.79 -7.98 -70.81
CA SER A 11 2.58 -8.95 -70.04
C SER A 11 3.99 -8.46 -69.68
N LEU A 12 4.39 -7.25 -70.10
CA LEU A 12 5.75 -6.73 -69.86
C LEU A 12 5.84 -5.39 -69.12
N VAL A 13 4.71 -4.74 -68.81
CA VAL A 13 4.70 -3.49 -68.02
C VAL A 13 4.37 -3.75 -66.54
N MET A 14 3.89 -4.95 -66.21
CA MET A 14 3.56 -5.33 -64.82
C MET A 14 4.72 -6.00 -64.06
N PHE A 15 5.90 -6.11 -64.67
CA PHE A 15 7.10 -6.68 -64.03
C PHE A 15 8.18 -5.65 -63.67
N LEU A 16 8.00 -4.37 -64.06
CA LEU A 16 8.94 -3.29 -63.70
C LEU A 16 8.39 -2.28 -62.68
N PHE A 17 7.13 -2.40 -62.26
CA PHE A 17 6.52 -1.53 -61.24
C PHE A 17 6.47 -2.15 -59.82
N VAL A 18 7.07 -3.34 -59.64
CA VAL A 18 7.22 -3.99 -58.32
C VAL A 18 8.63 -3.81 -57.74
N LEU A 19 9.54 -3.14 -58.46
CA LEU A 19 10.95 -3.01 -58.06
C LEU A 19 11.41 -1.60 -57.69
N ILE A 20 10.49 -0.63 -57.59
CA ILE A 20 10.78 0.73 -57.10
C ILE A 20 9.62 1.19 -56.20
N LEU A 21 9.39 0.47 -55.10
CA LEU A 21 8.72 0.98 -53.91
C LEU A 21 9.63 0.59 -52.75
N GLY A 22 10.03 1.61 -52.00
CA GLY A 22 11.24 1.63 -51.21
C GLY A 22 11.46 0.40 -50.34
N LEU A 23 12.71 -0.06 -50.34
CA LEU A 23 13.35 -0.61 -49.15
C LEU A 23 13.32 0.43 -48.03
N THR A 24 12.14 0.74 -47.49
CA THR A 24 12.06 0.95 -46.05
C THR A 24 12.27 -0.44 -45.49
N THR A 25 13.50 -0.72 -45.04
CA THR A 25 13.70 -1.69 -43.99
C THR A 25 12.73 -1.27 -42.87
N CYS A 26 11.56 -1.88 -42.82
CA CYS A 26 10.87 -2.08 -41.56
C CYS A 26 11.89 -2.86 -40.74
N LYS A 27 12.66 -2.13 -39.94
CA LYS A 27 13.33 -2.71 -38.79
C LYS A 27 12.21 -3.50 -38.13
N GLN A 28 12.34 -4.81 -38.09
CA GLN A 28 11.48 -5.64 -37.26
C GLN A 28 11.74 -5.09 -35.86
N VAL A 29 10.88 -4.19 -35.40
CA VAL A 29 10.97 -3.64 -34.05
C VAL A 29 10.78 -4.88 -33.20
N ASN A 30 11.84 -5.27 -32.50
CA ASN A 30 11.73 -6.37 -31.55
C ASN A 30 10.60 -5.96 -30.59
N GLU A 31 9.66 -6.85 -30.25
CA GLU A 31 8.54 -6.50 -29.33
C GLU A 31 9.02 -5.95 -27.97
N GLN A 32 10.33 -6.09 -27.69
CA GLN A 32 11.04 -5.62 -26.52
C GLN A 32 11.63 -4.20 -26.64
N ASP A 33 11.73 -3.61 -27.84
CA ASP A 33 12.25 -2.25 -28.05
C ASP A 33 11.11 -1.22 -27.89
N LEU A 34 11.05 -0.54 -26.75
CA LEU A 34 10.01 0.46 -26.44
C LEU A 34 10.61 1.87 -26.38
N GLU A 35 10.03 2.83 -27.10
CA GLU A 35 10.39 4.26 -26.99
C GLU A 35 9.27 5.05 -26.33
N LEU A 36 9.58 5.78 -25.26
CA LEU A 36 8.62 6.62 -24.52
C LEU A 36 9.12 8.06 -24.41
N LEU A 37 8.17 8.99 -24.36
CA LEU A 37 8.45 10.41 -24.15
C LEU A 37 7.85 10.90 -22.81
N VAL A 38 8.73 11.46 -21.97
CA VAL A 38 8.39 12.26 -20.79
C VAL A 38 8.57 13.74 -21.16
N ASP A 39 7.47 14.48 -21.21
CA ASP A 39 7.48 15.88 -21.64
C ASP A 39 7.00 16.79 -20.51
N PHE A 40 7.95 17.43 -19.82
CA PHE A 40 7.68 18.36 -18.74
C PHE A 40 7.14 19.72 -19.22
N ASN A 41 7.03 19.96 -20.53
CA ASN A 41 6.29 21.11 -21.05
C ASN A 41 4.77 20.90 -21.04
N LYS A 42 4.31 19.65 -20.88
CA LYS A 42 2.88 19.35 -20.78
C LYS A 42 2.32 19.77 -19.42
N PRO A 43 0.99 20.04 -19.34
CA PRO A 43 0.34 20.32 -18.07
C PRO A 43 0.62 19.21 -17.05
N SER A 44 1.21 19.59 -15.92
CA SER A 44 1.40 18.68 -14.79
C SER A 44 0.18 18.65 -13.88
N LYS A 45 0.00 17.56 -13.14
CA LYS A 45 -1.03 17.39 -12.11
C LYS A 45 -0.38 17.26 -10.74
N GLU A 46 -1.14 17.50 -9.68
CA GLU A 46 -0.64 17.36 -8.31
C GLU A 46 -0.55 15.87 -7.93
N VAL A 47 0.51 15.49 -7.21
CA VAL A 47 0.63 14.17 -6.59
C VAL A 47 0.21 14.29 -5.14
N LYS A 48 -0.74 13.45 -4.71
CA LYS A 48 -1.12 13.32 -3.31
C LYS A 48 -0.40 12.12 -2.71
N VAL A 49 0.14 12.25 -1.51
CA VAL A 49 0.72 11.11 -0.78
C VAL A 49 -0.42 10.38 -0.09
N PHE A 50 -0.80 9.22 -0.62
CA PHE A 50 -1.87 8.38 -0.07
C PHE A 50 -1.37 6.98 0.35
N TRP A 51 -0.17 6.57 -0.06
CA TRP A 51 0.41 5.23 0.19
C TRP A 51 1.15 5.10 1.53
N ASN A 52 1.07 6.10 2.39
CA ASN A 52 1.93 6.26 3.57
C ASN A 52 1.38 5.55 4.81
N SER A 53 0.92 4.31 4.67
CA SER A 53 0.33 3.53 5.74
C SER A 53 0.77 2.07 5.71
N THR A 54 0.87 1.47 6.90
CA THR A 54 0.95 0.02 7.06
C THR A 54 0.24 -0.46 8.34
N GLY A 55 0.22 -1.77 8.58
CA GLY A 55 -0.48 -2.38 9.70
C GLY A 55 0.16 -3.70 10.14
N PHE A 56 -0.33 -4.21 11.27
CA PHE A 56 0.01 -5.53 11.79
C PHE A 56 -1.01 -5.99 12.83
N SER A 57 -0.90 -7.26 13.23
CA SER A 57 -1.69 -7.84 14.31
C SER A 57 -0.85 -8.82 15.13
N PRO A 58 -1.03 -8.88 16.46
CA PRO A 58 -1.84 -7.99 17.30
C PRO A 58 -1.00 -6.83 17.89
N ALA A 59 -1.63 -5.82 18.50
CA ALA A 59 -0.96 -4.61 19.03
C ALA A 59 0.14 -4.90 20.08
N GLU A 60 -0.05 -5.95 20.90
CA GLU A 60 0.89 -6.42 21.94
C GLU A 60 2.30 -6.66 21.38
N ILE A 61 2.44 -6.99 20.09
CA ILE A 61 3.72 -7.31 19.48
C ILE A 61 4.70 -6.12 19.54
N VAL A 62 4.22 -4.88 19.72
CA VAL A 62 5.08 -3.69 19.93
C VAL A 62 5.91 -3.78 21.20
N GLU A 63 5.49 -4.56 22.20
CA GLU A 63 6.33 -4.80 23.37
C GLU A 63 7.58 -5.62 23.04
N ASN A 64 7.58 -6.35 21.91
CA ASN A 64 8.74 -7.09 21.43
C ASN A 64 9.82 -6.14 20.88
N PRO A 65 11.09 -6.24 21.32
CA PRO A 65 12.19 -5.43 20.80
C PRO A 65 12.35 -5.47 19.27
N ARG A 66 11.96 -6.59 18.63
CA ARG A 66 11.97 -6.75 17.17
C ARG A 66 11.01 -5.78 16.49
N MET A 67 9.78 -5.67 17.01
CA MET A 67 8.78 -4.77 16.44
C MET A 67 9.18 -3.32 16.67
N ARG A 68 9.72 -2.97 17.84
CA ARG A 68 10.23 -1.62 18.10
C ARG A 68 11.31 -1.20 17.11
N ALA A 69 12.21 -2.13 16.74
CA ALA A 69 13.19 -1.88 15.70
C ALA A 69 12.54 -1.65 14.32
N VAL A 70 11.54 -2.45 13.94
CA VAL A 70 10.78 -2.27 12.69
C VAL A 70 10.04 -0.92 12.66
N LEU A 71 9.38 -0.53 13.76
CA LEU A 71 8.70 0.77 13.88
C LEU A 71 9.68 1.94 13.77
N LYS A 72 10.86 1.80 14.36
CA LYS A 72 11.93 2.79 14.22
C LYS A 72 12.39 2.92 12.77
N ASP A 73 12.54 1.82 12.05
CA ASP A 73 12.91 1.86 10.64
C ASP A 73 11.82 2.57 9.81
N PHE A 74 10.54 2.32 10.07
CA PHE A 74 9.44 3.06 9.44
C PHE A 74 9.45 4.57 9.77
N GLY A 75 9.65 4.92 11.04
CA GLY A 75 9.72 6.33 11.47
C GLY A 75 10.88 7.11 10.84
N ASN A 76 11.95 6.40 10.45
CA ASN A 76 13.13 6.97 9.80
C ASN A 76 13.02 7.05 8.27
N LEU A 77 11.94 6.54 7.65
CA LEU A 77 11.77 6.65 6.20
C LEU A 77 11.74 8.13 5.77
N PRO A 78 12.45 8.48 4.69
CA PRO A 78 12.55 9.86 4.24
C PRO A 78 11.17 10.40 3.87
N ARG A 79 10.96 11.69 4.18
CA ARG A 79 9.72 12.44 3.83
C ARG A 79 8.43 11.75 4.27
N LYS A 80 8.47 10.98 5.36
CA LYS A 80 7.31 10.26 5.89
C LYS A 80 6.72 9.27 4.89
N GLY A 81 7.61 8.52 4.21
CA GLY A 81 7.24 7.42 3.32
C GLY A 81 6.23 6.45 3.95
N ILE A 82 6.29 6.28 5.28
CA ILE A 82 5.18 5.81 6.11
C ILE A 82 4.86 6.87 7.17
N THR A 83 3.56 7.07 7.41
CA THR A 83 3.03 7.99 8.42
C THR A 83 2.08 7.27 9.37
N TYR A 84 1.26 6.36 8.85
CA TYR A 84 0.21 5.70 9.60
C TYR A 84 0.54 4.23 9.88
N ILE A 85 0.21 3.77 11.09
CA ILE A 85 0.26 2.37 11.53
C ILE A 85 -1.13 1.97 12.00
N ARG A 86 -1.61 0.80 11.54
CA ARG A 86 -2.91 0.21 11.89
C ARG A 86 -2.73 -1.11 12.67
N PRO A 87 -2.63 -1.06 14.01
CA PRO A 87 -2.47 -2.24 14.84
C PRO A 87 -3.83 -2.76 15.35
N HIS A 88 -4.10 -4.04 15.14
CA HIS A 88 -5.32 -4.67 15.65
C HIS A 88 -5.29 -4.87 17.18
N TYR A 89 -6.48 -4.93 17.79
CA TYR A 89 -6.70 -5.31 19.19
C TYR A 89 -6.10 -4.37 20.24
N LEU A 90 -5.93 -3.08 19.95
CA LEU A 90 -5.44 -2.08 20.91
C LEU A 90 -6.21 -2.10 22.24
N LEU A 91 -7.52 -2.35 22.22
CA LEU A 91 -8.34 -2.29 23.42
C LEU A 91 -8.14 -3.49 24.37
N ASN A 92 -7.52 -4.57 23.90
CA ASN A 92 -7.11 -5.70 24.75
C ASN A 92 -5.97 -5.33 25.71
N LEU A 93 -5.27 -4.22 25.45
CA LEU A 93 -4.19 -3.70 26.29
C LEU A 93 -4.68 -2.90 27.50
N VAL A 94 -6.00 -2.78 27.67
CA VAL A 94 -6.59 -2.02 28.76
C VAL A 94 -7.15 -2.97 29.80
N SER A 95 -6.91 -2.69 31.07
CA SER A 95 -7.65 -3.35 32.15
C SER A 95 -8.49 -2.38 32.94
N VAL A 96 -9.53 -2.87 33.60
CA VAL A 96 -10.46 -2.03 34.35
C VAL A 96 -10.88 -2.70 35.67
N THR A 97 -11.04 -1.88 36.70
CA THR A 97 -11.79 -2.20 37.91
C THR A 97 -13.01 -1.28 38.03
N HIS A 98 -14.08 -1.77 38.67
CA HIS A 98 -15.31 -1.02 38.92
C HIS A 98 -15.96 -0.42 37.66
N VAL A 99 -16.02 -1.17 36.56
CA VAL A 99 -16.52 -0.66 35.26
C VAL A 99 -17.95 -0.12 35.32
N ASP A 100 -18.81 -0.75 36.13
CA ASP A 100 -20.22 -0.36 36.31
C ASP A 100 -20.40 0.83 37.27
N SER A 101 -19.33 1.27 37.94
CA SER A 101 -19.41 2.38 38.90
C SER A 101 -19.47 3.73 38.20
N GLU A 102 -19.88 4.78 38.93
CA GLU A 102 -19.79 6.16 38.44
C GLU A 102 -18.34 6.61 38.17
N ILE A 103 -17.32 5.87 38.61
CA ILE A 103 -15.90 6.20 38.42
C ILE A 103 -15.11 4.90 38.12
N PRO A 104 -15.18 4.38 36.88
CA PRO A 104 -14.40 3.22 36.48
C PRO A 104 -12.92 3.56 36.57
N GLN A 105 -12.13 2.57 36.98
CA GLN A 105 -10.70 2.73 37.13
C GLN A 105 -10.02 1.94 36.02
N TYR A 106 -9.59 2.65 34.99
CA TYR A 106 -8.84 2.07 33.89
C TYR A 106 -7.35 2.06 34.21
N ASN A 107 -6.69 0.95 33.88
CA ASN A 107 -5.24 0.86 33.80
C ASN A 107 -4.83 0.81 32.32
N TRP A 108 -4.33 1.95 31.85
CA TRP A 108 -3.88 2.17 30.48
C TRP A 108 -2.42 1.77 30.23
N SER A 109 -1.69 1.27 31.24
CA SER A 109 -0.22 1.19 31.20
C SER A 109 0.33 0.40 30.01
N LYS A 110 -0.31 -0.71 29.62
CA LYS A 110 0.13 -1.50 28.45
C LYS A 110 -0.21 -0.79 27.13
N LEU A 111 -1.42 -0.22 27.04
CA LEU A 111 -1.80 0.59 25.88
C LEU A 111 -0.83 1.76 25.70
N ASP A 112 -0.55 2.49 26.77
CA ASP A 112 0.39 3.62 26.80
C ASP A 112 1.79 3.19 26.35
N ALA A 113 2.29 2.05 26.84
CA ALA A 113 3.60 1.54 26.43
C ALA A 113 3.68 1.24 24.93
N VAL A 114 2.61 0.69 24.34
CA VAL A 114 2.52 0.42 22.90
C VAL A 114 2.42 1.72 22.10
N LEU A 115 1.53 2.63 22.49
CA LEU A 115 1.29 3.87 21.78
C LEU A 115 2.48 4.83 21.88
N ASP A 116 3.15 4.89 23.03
CA ASP A 116 4.36 5.69 23.22
C ASP A 116 5.45 5.31 22.23
N GLU A 117 5.68 4.01 22.00
CA GLU A 117 6.67 3.53 21.03
C GLU A 117 6.31 3.94 19.60
N ILE A 118 5.02 3.90 19.23
CA ILE A 118 4.59 4.33 17.90
C ILE A 118 4.75 5.85 17.74
N VAL A 119 4.23 6.63 18.69
CA VAL A 119 4.27 8.11 18.65
C VAL A 119 5.70 8.65 18.76
N ALA A 120 6.57 8.02 19.55
CA ALA A 120 7.98 8.42 19.68
C ALA A 120 8.77 8.29 18.37
N ASN A 121 8.31 7.45 17.43
CA ASN A 121 8.87 7.33 16.09
C ASN A 121 8.19 8.27 15.07
N ASP A 122 7.39 9.24 15.54
CA ASP A 122 6.64 10.21 14.74
C ASP A 122 5.78 9.51 13.66
N LEU A 123 5.14 8.43 14.12
CA LEU A 123 4.10 7.68 13.43
C LEU A 123 2.74 7.99 14.09
N LYS A 124 1.68 7.89 13.29
CA LYS A 124 0.30 8.15 13.66
C LYS A 124 -0.52 6.87 13.58
N LEU A 125 -1.66 6.85 14.26
CA LEU A 125 -2.51 5.68 14.27
C LEU A 125 -3.65 5.78 13.24
N ILE A 126 -3.92 4.66 12.59
CA ILE A 126 -5.29 4.23 12.34
C ILE A 126 -5.67 3.40 13.57
N PHE A 127 -6.35 4.04 14.51
CA PHE A 127 -6.71 3.49 15.81
C PHE A 127 -8.03 2.75 15.70
N GLU A 128 -7.96 1.44 15.50
CA GLU A 128 -9.15 0.59 15.52
C GLU A 128 -9.70 0.50 16.95
N LEU A 129 -11.00 0.78 17.12
CA LEU A 129 -11.73 0.52 18.35
C LEU A 129 -12.05 -0.99 18.46
N MET A 130 -10.99 -1.80 18.39
CA MET A 130 -11.02 -3.26 18.30
C MET A 130 -10.50 -3.91 19.57
N GLY A 131 -11.19 -4.97 20.00
CA GLY A 131 -10.92 -5.69 21.25
C GLY A 131 -11.81 -5.23 22.40
N SER A 132 -11.47 -5.66 23.60
CA SER A 132 -12.18 -5.27 24.82
C SER A 132 -11.19 -5.11 25.97
N PRO A 133 -11.35 -4.12 26.87
CA PRO A 133 -10.70 -4.17 28.16
C PRO A 133 -11.06 -5.45 28.91
N TYR A 134 -10.16 -5.89 29.79
CA TYR A 134 -10.37 -7.03 30.67
C TYR A 134 -10.44 -6.59 32.14
N TYR A 135 -11.11 -7.39 32.98
CA TYR A 135 -11.17 -7.12 34.41
C TYR A 135 -9.82 -7.38 35.07
N THR A 136 -9.37 -6.47 35.94
CA THR A 136 -8.28 -6.77 36.86
C THR A 136 -8.82 -7.66 37.98
N ASN A 137 -8.55 -8.97 37.91
CA ASN A 137 -8.88 -9.88 39.01
C ASN A 137 -7.90 -9.62 40.15
N GLU A 138 -8.34 -8.92 41.20
CA GLU A 138 -7.53 -8.72 42.42
C GLU A 138 -7.28 -10.03 43.20
N GLN A 139 -7.87 -11.17 42.79
CA GLN A 139 -7.92 -12.37 43.64
C GLN A 139 -7.38 -13.69 43.10
N GLU A 140 -7.05 -13.90 41.82
CA GLU A 140 -6.55 -15.22 41.37
C GLU A 140 -5.55 -15.14 40.21
N GLU A 141 -4.28 -15.50 40.47
CA GLU A 141 -3.17 -15.56 39.50
C GLU A 141 -3.38 -16.59 38.36
N ASP A 142 -4.39 -17.47 38.45
CA ASP A 142 -4.67 -18.57 37.51
C ASP A 142 -6.06 -18.51 36.83
N SER A 143 -6.78 -17.38 36.91
CA SER A 143 -8.11 -17.23 36.32
C SER A 143 -8.08 -16.86 34.83
N GLU A 144 -8.99 -17.44 34.02
CA GLU A 144 -9.15 -17.08 32.61
C GLU A 144 -9.46 -15.58 32.45
N ILE A 145 -8.86 -14.93 31.43
CA ILE A 145 -9.10 -13.51 31.13
C ILE A 145 -10.59 -13.30 30.84
N SER A 146 -11.25 -12.52 31.69
CA SER A 146 -12.64 -12.10 31.50
C SER A 146 -12.65 -10.70 30.87
N PHE A 147 -13.19 -10.62 29.65
CA PHE A 147 -13.37 -9.37 28.93
C PHE A 147 -14.68 -8.69 29.35
N VAL A 148 -14.63 -7.36 29.46
CA VAL A 148 -15.76 -6.52 29.88
C VAL A 148 -16.91 -6.56 28.89
N PHE A 149 -16.59 -6.45 27.59
CA PHE A 149 -17.57 -6.35 26.51
C PHE A 149 -17.71 -7.71 25.79
N ASP A 150 -18.20 -8.70 26.53
CA ASP A 150 -18.38 -10.07 26.07
C ASP A 150 -19.74 -10.34 25.39
N ASN A 151 -20.71 -9.42 25.55
CA ASN A 151 -22.05 -9.46 24.98
C ASN A 151 -22.60 -8.08 24.61
N LEU A 152 -22.25 -7.58 23.43
CA LEU A 152 -22.74 -6.30 22.91
C LEU A 152 -24.23 -6.31 22.50
N GLU A 153 -24.92 -7.45 22.54
CA GLU A 153 -26.39 -7.48 22.41
C GLU A 153 -27.08 -6.95 23.67
N ASP A 154 -26.39 -6.93 24.82
CA ASP A 154 -26.86 -6.26 26.02
C ASP A 154 -26.68 -4.74 25.89
N MET A 155 -27.81 -4.03 25.91
CA MET A 155 -27.81 -2.57 25.84
C MET A 155 -27.01 -1.93 26.96
N ASN A 156 -26.93 -2.52 28.16
CA ASN A 156 -26.09 -1.97 29.23
C ASN A 156 -24.61 -1.93 28.80
N GLN A 157 -24.12 -3.00 28.14
CA GLN A 157 -22.76 -3.02 27.61
C GLN A 157 -22.55 -1.99 26.50
N ILE A 158 -23.56 -1.71 25.67
CA ILE A 158 -23.50 -0.63 24.67
C ILE A 158 -23.37 0.77 25.32
N PHE A 159 -24.11 1.05 26.40
CA PHE A 159 -23.96 2.31 27.14
C PHE A 159 -22.60 2.42 27.83
N LEU A 160 -22.10 1.32 28.40
CA LEU A 160 -20.76 1.24 28.99
C LEU A 160 -19.66 1.41 27.92
N TRP A 161 -19.86 0.86 26.72
CA TRP A 161 -18.93 1.02 25.59
C TRP A 161 -18.79 2.48 25.20
N LYS A 162 -19.91 3.21 25.04
CA LYS A 162 -19.89 4.65 24.75
C LYS A 162 -19.07 5.42 25.78
N ARG A 163 -19.28 5.13 27.06
CA ARG A 163 -18.53 5.75 28.15
C ARG A 163 -17.04 5.42 28.07
N PHE A 164 -16.69 4.16 27.89
CA PHE A 164 -15.31 3.72 27.75
C PHE A 164 -14.60 4.43 26.59
N VAL A 165 -15.24 4.55 25.42
CA VAL A 165 -14.66 5.25 24.27
C VAL A 165 -14.48 6.74 24.54
N HIS A 166 -15.39 7.39 25.28
CA HIS A 166 -15.20 8.77 25.76
C HIS A 166 -13.96 8.87 26.67
N ASP A 167 -13.88 8.02 27.68
CA ASP A 167 -12.80 8.06 28.68
C ASP A 167 -11.44 7.74 28.02
N LEU A 168 -11.42 6.83 27.03
CA LEU A 168 -10.26 6.57 26.16
C LEU A 168 -9.86 7.82 25.38
N GLY A 169 -10.79 8.50 24.70
CA GLY A 169 -10.50 9.73 23.96
C GLY A 169 -9.89 10.83 24.84
N VAL A 170 -10.45 11.04 26.03
CA VAL A 170 -9.94 12.01 27.02
C VAL A 170 -8.53 11.61 27.50
N HIS A 171 -8.31 10.32 27.79
CA HIS A 171 -7.00 9.82 28.20
C HIS A 171 -5.93 10.04 27.12
N LEU A 172 -6.22 9.67 25.87
CA LEU A 172 -5.31 9.85 24.74
C LEU A 172 -4.94 11.32 24.54
N GLU A 173 -5.91 12.24 24.58
CA GLU A 173 -5.63 13.68 24.44
C GLU A 173 -4.86 14.25 25.63
N SER A 174 -5.12 13.76 26.85
CA SER A 174 -4.36 14.12 28.04
C SER A 174 -2.88 13.72 27.91
N ARG A 175 -2.62 12.52 27.35
CA ARG A 175 -1.27 11.97 27.20
C ARG A 175 -0.50 12.57 26.04
N TYR A 176 -1.11 12.65 24.85
CA TYR A 176 -0.42 13.03 23.61
C TYR A 176 -0.75 14.45 23.13
N GLY A 177 -1.76 15.11 23.71
CA GLY A 177 -2.24 16.41 23.26
C GLY A 177 -3.21 16.32 22.09
N LYS A 178 -4.20 17.23 22.08
CA LYS A 178 -5.31 17.23 21.11
C LYS A 178 -4.86 17.19 19.65
N GLU A 179 -3.87 17.99 19.28
CA GLU A 179 -3.43 18.09 17.87
C GLU A 179 -2.83 16.79 17.33
N ILE A 180 -2.11 16.03 18.18
CA ILE A 180 -1.58 14.73 17.79
C ILE A 180 -2.74 13.74 17.61
N VAL A 181 -3.65 13.66 18.58
CA VAL A 181 -4.76 12.69 18.55
C VAL A 181 -5.76 12.99 17.43
N ARG A 182 -6.08 14.27 17.17
CA ARG A 182 -6.91 14.71 16.03
C ARG A 182 -6.30 14.34 14.68
N SER A 183 -4.99 14.14 14.62
CA SER A 183 -4.29 13.71 13.40
C SER A 183 -4.37 12.21 13.13
N TRP A 184 -4.91 11.42 14.06
CA TRP A 184 -5.17 9.99 13.90
C TRP A 184 -6.49 9.75 13.16
N TYR A 185 -6.69 8.53 12.68
CA TYR A 185 -7.97 8.03 12.19
C TYR A 185 -8.50 7.05 13.23
N PHE A 186 -9.64 7.30 13.88
CA PHE A 186 -10.30 6.25 14.67
C PHE A 186 -11.19 5.43 13.76
N GLU A 187 -11.15 4.12 13.90
CA GLU A 187 -11.84 3.19 13.02
C GLU A 187 -12.70 2.21 13.81
N THR A 188 -13.74 1.66 13.18
CA THR A 188 -14.46 0.50 13.71
C THR A 188 -13.53 -0.70 13.92
N THR A 189 -14.02 -1.71 14.62
CA THR A 189 -13.39 -3.03 14.64
C THR A 189 -13.18 -3.59 13.22
N ASN A 190 -12.09 -4.34 13.06
CA ASN A 190 -11.71 -5.00 11.80
C ASN A 190 -12.79 -5.93 11.24
N GLU A 191 -12.98 -5.90 9.91
CA GLU A 191 -13.71 -6.88 9.10
C GLU A 191 -15.00 -7.43 9.76
N PRO A 192 -15.98 -6.55 10.09
CA PRO A 192 -17.18 -6.96 10.81
C PRO A 192 -18.10 -7.89 10.01
N ASP A 193 -17.80 -8.11 8.72
CA ASP A 193 -18.45 -9.11 7.87
C ASP A 193 -17.95 -10.54 8.08
N LEU A 194 -16.79 -10.72 8.73
CA LEU A 194 -16.23 -12.02 9.05
C LEU A 194 -16.55 -12.41 10.49
N LYS A 195 -17.27 -13.53 10.67
CA LYS A 195 -17.68 -14.04 11.98
C LYS A 195 -16.55 -14.27 12.99
N PHE A 196 -15.33 -14.49 12.50
CA PHE A 196 -14.15 -14.66 13.35
C PHE A 196 -13.76 -13.36 14.07
N PHE A 197 -13.93 -12.20 13.43
CA PHE A 197 -13.63 -10.89 14.02
C PHE A 197 -14.85 -10.28 14.73
N TRP A 198 -16.05 -10.50 14.18
CA TRP A 198 -17.28 -9.96 14.73
C TRP A 198 -18.40 -11.01 14.77
N LYS A 199 -18.76 -11.43 15.99
CA LYS A 199 -19.74 -12.52 16.20
C LYS A 199 -21.21 -12.05 16.18
N TYR A 200 -21.46 -10.75 16.32
CA TYR A 200 -22.81 -10.19 16.50
C TYR A 200 -23.50 -9.87 15.18
N ASP A 201 -24.80 -9.59 15.25
CA ASP A 201 -25.58 -9.20 14.08
C ASP A 201 -25.36 -7.73 13.66
N ILE A 202 -25.95 -7.36 12.52
CA ILE A 202 -25.84 -6.00 11.96
C ILE A 202 -26.45 -4.95 12.90
N PRO A 203 -27.66 -5.10 13.46
CA PRO A 203 -28.18 -4.17 14.47
C PRO A 203 -27.22 -3.92 15.63
N THR A 204 -26.59 -4.98 16.16
CA THR A 204 -25.61 -4.86 17.24
C THR A 204 -24.36 -4.10 16.78
N PHE A 205 -23.88 -4.34 15.56
CA PHE A 205 -22.79 -3.56 14.97
C PHE A 205 -23.14 -2.07 14.84
N LEU A 206 -24.37 -1.73 14.45
CA LEU A 206 -24.82 -0.34 14.36
C LEU A 206 -24.91 0.33 15.75
N ASN A 207 -25.35 -0.39 16.78
CA ASN A 207 -25.35 0.10 18.16
C ASN A 207 -23.92 0.37 18.67
N TYR A 208 -22.98 -0.55 18.38
CA TYR A 208 -21.55 -0.37 18.64
C TYR A 208 -20.99 0.85 17.90
N TYR A 209 -21.38 1.07 16.65
CA TYR A 209 -20.97 2.22 15.86
C TYR A 209 -21.45 3.54 16.48
N ASP A 210 -22.72 3.61 16.87
CA ASP A 210 -23.31 4.79 17.52
C ASP A 210 -22.61 5.10 18.85
N ALA A 211 -22.32 4.05 19.64
CA ALA A 211 -21.65 4.19 20.93
C ALA A 211 -20.21 4.70 20.75
N SER A 212 -19.50 4.17 19.76
CA SER A 212 -18.14 4.62 19.39
C SER A 212 -18.13 6.06 18.89
N SER A 213 -19.04 6.39 17.97
CA SER A 213 -19.16 7.74 17.38
C SER A 213 -19.48 8.79 18.44
N GLU A 214 -20.47 8.53 19.30
CA GLU A 214 -20.88 9.46 20.35
C GLU A 214 -19.88 9.52 21.51
N GLY A 215 -19.15 8.44 21.80
CA GLY A 215 -18.06 8.44 22.79
C GLY A 215 -16.92 9.35 22.36
N LEU A 216 -16.39 9.16 21.14
CA LEU A 216 -15.32 10.01 20.60
C LEU A 216 -15.75 11.46 20.47
N LYS A 217 -16.97 11.71 19.96
CA LYS A 217 -17.51 13.07 19.81
C LYS A 217 -17.66 13.80 21.13
N ALA A 218 -18.01 13.08 22.21
CA ALA A 218 -18.11 13.65 23.55
C ALA A 218 -16.73 13.99 24.13
N ALA A 219 -15.68 13.21 23.82
CA ALA A 219 -14.31 13.52 24.23
C ALA A 219 -13.79 14.76 23.48
N ASP A 220 -13.87 14.74 22.15
CA ASP A 220 -13.60 15.89 21.30
C ASP A 220 -14.26 15.70 19.91
N SER A 221 -15.16 16.62 19.55
CA SER A 221 -15.93 16.60 18.29
C SER A 221 -15.08 16.63 17.01
N LEU A 222 -13.77 16.91 17.09
CA LEU A 222 -12.85 16.93 15.96
C LEU A 222 -12.10 15.60 15.75
N LEU A 223 -12.19 14.62 16.65
CA LEU A 223 -11.53 13.31 16.50
C LEU A 223 -12.19 12.50 15.39
N ARG A 224 -11.49 12.21 14.30
CA ARG A 224 -12.09 11.54 13.12
C ARG A 224 -12.52 10.11 13.41
N PHE A 225 -13.72 9.72 13.00
CA PHE A 225 -14.25 8.35 13.14
C PHE A 225 -14.86 7.83 11.82
N GLY A 226 -14.51 6.61 11.43
CA GLY A 226 -14.93 5.98 10.17
C GLY A 226 -14.90 4.46 10.22
N GLY A 227 -15.21 3.83 9.08
CA GLY A 227 -15.36 2.38 8.95
C GLY A 227 -16.05 1.98 7.64
N PRO A 228 -16.42 0.70 7.45
CA PRO A 228 -16.32 -0.40 8.41
C PRO A 228 -15.05 -1.26 8.32
N GLY A 229 -14.15 -1.03 7.36
CA GLY A 229 -13.00 -1.92 7.14
C GLY A 229 -13.42 -3.35 6.79
N THR A 230 -14.43 -3.53 5.92
CA THR A 230 -14.94 -4.87 5.55
C THR A 230 -14.01 -5.60 4.58
N ALA A 231 -13.89 -6.92 4.76
CA ALA A 231 -13.05 -7.81 3.96
C ALA A 231 -13.55 -7.98 2.51
N ASN A 232 -14.86 -7.82 2.32
CA ASN A 232 -15.54 -8.07 1.06
C ASN A 232 -16.33 -6.85 0.59
N ASP A 233 -16.37 -6.64 -0.73
CA ASP A 233 -16.92 -5.44 -1.33
C ASP A 233 -18.43 -5.33 -1.15
N THR A 234 -18.90 -4.17 -0.67
CA THR A 234 -20.33 -3.82 -0.59
C THR A 234 -21.22 -4.87 0.11
N VAL A 235 -20.69 -5.61 1.07
CA VAL A 235 -21.43 -6.62 1.86
C VAL A 235 -22.56 -6.02 2.71
N PRO A 236 -23.50 -6.83 3.23
CA PRO A 236 -24.66 -6.33 3.98
C PRO A 236 -24.32 -5.37 5.13
N VAL A 237 -23.26 -5.64 5.92
CA VAL A 237 -22.85 -4.75 7.01
C VAL A 237 -22.33 -3.39 6.50
N PHE A 238 -21.56 -3.37 5.41
CA PHE A 238 -21.13 -2.13 4.74
C PHE A 238 -22.33 -1.29 4.29
N LYS A 239 -23.26 -1.92 3.55
CA LYS A 239 -24.48 -1.26 3.06
C LYS A 239 -25.36 -0.75 4.21
N ALA A 240 -25.44 -1.53 5.29
CA ALA A 240 -26.22 -1.18 6.47
C ALA A 240 -25.61 0.01 7.21
N LEU A 241 -24.28 0.03 7.42
CA LEU A 241 -23.60 1.13 8.07
C LEU A 241 -23.76 2.43 7.30
N LEU A 242 -23.52 2.43 5.99
CA LEU A 242 -23.67 3.65 5.19
C LEU A 242 -25.11 4.15 5.21
N LYS A 243 -26.10 3.26 5.08
CA LYS A 243 -27.52 3.63 5.20
C LYS A 243 -27.87 4.18 6.58
N HIS A 244 -27.33 3.58 7.65
CA HIS A 244 -27.54 4.00 9.03
C HIS A 244 -26.97 5.39 9.29
N CYS A 245 -25.72 5.62 8.91
CA CYS A 245 -25.11 6.94 8.97
C CYS A 245 -25.88 7.94 8.10
N ASP A 246 -26.42 7.49 6.96
CA ASP A 246 -27.13 8.37 6.03
C ASP A 246 -28.48 8.86 6.58
N THR A 247 -29.33 7.90 6.93
CA THR A 247 -30.77 8.12 7.18
C THR A 247 -31.30 7.33 8.38
N GLY A 248 -30.45 6.53 9.03
CA GLY A 248 -30.77 5.79 10.25
C GLY A 248 -31.07 6.73 11.41
N THR A 249 -31.38 6.15 12.57
CA THR A 249 -31.61 6.91 13.80
C THR A 249 -30.46 6.59 14.75
N ASN A 250 -29.72 7.61 15.19
CA ASN A 250 -28.69 7.43 16.21
C ASN A 250 -29.33 6.93 17.51
N LEU A 251 -28.81 5.84 18.06
CA LEU A 251 -29.29 5.20 19.28
C LEU A 251 -29.37 6.15 20.49
N PHE A 252 -28.39 7.03 20.65
CA PHE A 252 -28.25 7.87 21.85
C PHE A 252 -28.94 9.23 21.72
N THR A 253 -28.94 9.82 20.53
CA THR A 253 -29.49 11.17 20.32
C THR A 253 -30.90 11.16 19.73
N GLY A 254 -31.31 10.07 19.09
CA GLY A 254 -32.55 9.99 18.33
C GLY A 254 -32.53 10.79 17.02
N GLU A 255 -31.41 11.43 16.68
CA GLU A 255 -31.25 12.22 15.47
C GLU A 255 -31.18 11.32 14.22
N LYS A 256 -31.51 11.91 13.07
CA LYS A 256 -31.39 11.23 11.78
C LYS A 256 -29.97 11.36 11.22
N GLY A 257 -29.40 10.20 10.89
CA GLY A 257 -28.03 10.06 10.46
C GLY A 257 -27.06 10.01 11.64
N VAL A 258 -25.87 9.48 11.34
CA VAL A 258 -24.75 9.35 12.28
C VAL A 258 -23.50 9.81 11.55
N ARG A 259 -22.60 10.45 12.28
CA ARG A 259 -21.33 10.93 11.75
C ARG A 259 -20.51 9.78 11.19
N ILE A 260 -19.98 9.96 9.99
CA ILE A 260 -18.93 9.15 9.36
C ILE A 260 -17.96 10.10 8.64
N ASP A 261 -16.71 10.15 9.07
CA ASP A 261 -15.72 11.10 8.54
C ASP A 261 -14.87 10.50 7.40
N PHE A 262 -14.82 9.18 7.31
CA PHE A 262 -14.18 8.44 6.23
C PHE A 262 -14.83 7.06 6.06
N ILE A 263 -14.73 6.49 4.85
CA ILE A 263 -15.17 5.13 4.54
C ILE A 263 -13.94 4.28 4.28
N SER A 264 -13.77 3.20 5.04
CA SER A 264 -12.69 2.22 4.86
C SER A 264 -13.20 0.88 4.31
N VAL A 265 -12.37 0.23 3.49
CA VAL A 265 -12.59 -1.10 2.91
C VAL A 265 -11.28 -1.86 2.85
N HIS A 266 -11.34 -3.18 2.77
CA HIS A 266 -10.18 -4.00 2.42
C HIS A 266 -10.39 -4.62 1.05
N ILE A 267 -9.65 -4.15 0.06
CA ILE A 267 -9.68 -4.73 -1.29
C ILE A 267 -8.26 -5.17 -1.61
N LYS A 268 -8.07 -6.50 -1.62
CA LYS A 268 -6.82 -7.20 -1.93
C LYS A 268 -6.97 -7.87 -3.29
N ASP A 269 -6.07 -7.56 -4.22
CA ASP A 269 -6.07 -8.13 -5.58
C ASP A 269 -4.81 -7.73 -6.36
N ASP A 270 -4.69 -8.15 -7.63
CA ASP A 270 -3.80 -7.49 -8.60
C ASP A 270 -4.19 -6.00 -8.75
N PRO A 271 -3.25 -5.04 -8.93
CA PRO A 271 -3.58 -3.61 -8.85
C PRO A 271 -4.74 -3.14 -9.73
N PHE A 272 -4.91 -3.65 -10.95
CA PHE A 272 -6.03 -3.23 -11.81
C PHE A 272 -7.38 -3.80 -11.36
N ASP A 273 -7.41 -5.05 -10.92
CA ASP A 273 -8.62 -5.69 -10.41
C ASP A 273 -9.05 -5.05 -9.08
N MET A 274 -8.09 -4.73 -8.21
CA MET A 274 -8.31 -3.94 -6.98
C MET A 274 -8.94 -2.59 -7.31
N LEU A 275 -8.36 -1.86 -8.25
CA LEU A 275 -8.85 -0.55 -8.67
C LEU A 275 -10.26 -0.61 -9.27
N GLU A 276 -10.58 -1.64 -10.06
CA GLU A 276 -11.92 -1.84 -10.60
C GLU A 276 -12.95 -2.07 -9.48
N ARG A 277 -12.61 -2.92 -8.50
CA ARG A 277 -13.46 -3.20 -7.33
C ARG A 277 -13.67 -1.96 -6.45
N GLU A 278 -12.64 -1.13 -6.28
CA GLU A 278 -12.75 0.17 -5.61
C GLU A 278 -13.68 1.13 -6.38
N LEU A 279 -13.56 1.20 -7.70
CA LEU A 279 -14.45 2.02 -8.55
C LEU A 279 -15.91 1.56 -8.46
N VAL A 280 -16.17 0.25 -8.42
CA VAL A 280 -17.50 -0.31 -8.22
C VAL A 280 -18.07 0.08 -6.85
N THR A 281 -17.24 0.03 -5.81
CA THR A 281 -17.62 0.47 -4.46
C THR A 281 -17.95 1.96 -4.43
N MET A 282 -17.12 2.80 -5.07
CA MET A 282 -17.38 4.24 -5.18
C MET A 282 -18.61 4.57 -6.01
N ASP A 283 -18.91 3.81 -7.07
CA ASP A 283 -20.14 3.93 -7.84
C ASP A 283 -21.38 3.61 -6.99
N TYR A 284 -21.31 2.57 -6.16
CA TYR A 284 -22.35 2.27 -5.18
C TYR A 284 -22.57 3.45 -4.21
N ILE A 285 -21.50 3.98 -3.61
CA ILE A 285 -21.57 5.12 -2.68
C ILE A 285 -22.22 6.33 -3.37
N LYS A 286 -21.71 6.73 -4.54
CA LYS A 286 -22.23 7.89 -5.31
C LYS A 286 -23.70 7.73 -5.66
N LYS A 287 -24.15 6.53 -6.01
CA LYS A 287 -25.55 6.26 -6.39
C LYS A 287 -26.50 6.14 -5.22
N ARG A 288 -26.07 5.55 -4.10
CA ARG A 288 -26.96 5.21 -2.97
C ARG A 288 -26.87 6.18 -1.81
N HIS A 289 -25.71 6.83 -1.64
CA HIS A 289 -25.40 7.73 -0.54
C HIS A 289 -24.63 8.95 -1.07
N PRO A 290 -25.22 9.76 -1.97
CA PRO A 290 -24.50 10.83 -2.68
C PRO A 290 -23.85 11.86 -1.76
N LYS A 291 -24.34 12.04 -0.53
CA LYS A 291 -23.70 12.92 0.47
C LYS A 291 -22.32 12.45 0.93
N TYR A 292 -21.97 11.19 0.66
CA TYR A 292 -20.67 10.58 0.95
C TYR A 292 -19.78 10.43 -0.29
N ALA A 293 -20.17 11.00 -1.44
CA ALA A 293 -19.37 10.92 -2.65
C ALA A 293 -17.97 11.55 -2.50
N ASP A 294 -17.85 12.57 -1.64
CA ASP A 294 -16.64 13.38 -1.47
C ASP A 294 -15.94 13.16 -0.11
N ILE A 295 -16.49 12.31 0.77
CA ILE A 295 -15.79 11.99 2.03
C ILE A 295 -14.56 11.13 1.74
N PRO A 296 -13.50 11.23 2.57
CA PRO A 296 -12.32 10.38 2.46
C PRO A 296 -12.65 8.90 2.24
N PHE A 297 -12.10 8.33 1.18
CA PHE A 297 -12.11 6.90 0.93
C PHE A 297 -10.74 6.32 1.27
N VAL A 298 -10.75 5.20 1.99
CA VAL A 298 -9.57 4.53 2.52
C VAL A 298 -9.64 3.07 2.11
N ASN A 299 -8.55 2.55 1.55
CA ASN A 299 -8.32 1.12 1.50
C ASN A 299 -7.12 0.83 2.40
N ASP A 300 -7.41 0.37 3.62
CA ASP A 300 -6.43 0.20 4.69
C ASP A 300 -5.81 -1.21 4.74
N GLU A 301 -6.11 -2.06 3.76
CA GLU A 301 -5.44 -3.33 3.52
C GLU A 301 -5.33 -3.71 2.03
N THR A 302 -4.45 -3.03 1.28
CA THR A 302 -4.30 -3.08 -0.18
C THR A 302 -3.28 -4.11 -0.66
N ASP A 303 -3.37 -5.33 -0.17
CA ASP A 303 -2.33 -6.33 -0.42
C ASP A 303 -2.58 -7.16 -1.69
N PRO A 304 -1.54 -7.79 -2.27
CA PRO A 304 -1.75 -8.66 -3.42
C PRO A 304 -2.64 -9.86 -3.12
N LEU A 305 -2.60 -10.36 -1.88
CA LEU A 305 -3.29 -11.57 -1.43
C LEU A 305 -3.41 -11.58 0.11
N ALA A 306 -4.54 -12.11 0.61
CA ALA A 306 -4.77 -12.38 2.02
C ALA A 306 -3.84 -13.48 2.59
N GLY A 307 -3.69 -13.52 3.92
CA GLY A 307 -2.82 -14.47 4.62
C GLY A 307 -1.35 -14.03 4.58
N TRP A 308 -1.01 -13.09 5.46
CA TRP A 308 0.33 -12.50 5.53
C TRP A 308 1.43 -13.53 5.87
N SER A 309 1.12 -14.57 6.65
CA SER A 309 2.08 -15.58 7.12
C SER A 309 2.37 -16.69 6.11
N ARG A 310 1.61 -16.75 5.01
CA ARG A 310 1.74 -17.77 3.97
C ARG A 310 3.01 -17.62 3.15
N ASP A 311 3.52 -18.72 2.62
CA ASP A 311 4.79 -18.71 1.90
C ASP A 311 4.61 -18.42 0.40
N PHE A 312 5.04 -17.23 -0.03
CA PHE A 312 5.08 -16.85 -1.45
C PHE A 312 6.44 -16.29 -1.90
N TRP A 313 6.97 -16.83 -3.01
CA TRP A 313 8.27 -16.44 -3.56
C TRP A 313 8.36 -14.97 -3.99
N TRP A 314 7.25 -14.34 -4.34
CA TRP A 314 7.23 -12.96 -4.85
C TRP A 314 7.32 -11.93 -3.72
N ARG A 315 7.00 -12.29 -2.46
CA ARG A 315 7.05 -11.41 -1.27
C ARG A 315 8.47 -11.03 -0.84
N ARG A 316 9.49 -11.78 -1.27
CA ARG A 316 10.91 -11.59 -0.95
C ARG A 316 11.66 -10.69 -1.94
N GLY A 317 11.08 -10.39 -3.10
CA GLY A 317 11.79 -9.85 -4.27
C GLY A 317 11.19 -8.60 -4.90
N ALA A 318 11.68 -8.27 -6.09
CA ALA A 318 11.28 -7.06 -6.84
C ALA A 318 9.82 -7.06 -7.31
N TRP A 319 9.17 -8.23 -7.43
CA TRP A 319 7.75 -8.31 -7.79
C TRP A 319 6.87 -7.51 -6.82
N TYR A 320 7.07 -7.71 -5.51
CA TYR A 320 6.28 -7.00 -4.51
C TYR A 320 6.59 -5.49 -4.47
N ALA A 321 7.84 -5.10 -4.72
CA ALA A 321 8.20 -3.69 -4.88
C ALA A 321 7.50 -3.05 -6.11
N ALA A 322 7.47 -3.76 -7.25
CA ALA A 322 6.81 -3.30 -8.46
C ALA A 322 5.28 -3.25 -8.31
N PHE A 323 4.68 -4.18 -7.55
CA PHE A 323 3.27 -4.13 -7.16
C PHE A 323 2.92 -2.84 -6.41
N VAL A 324 3.74 -2.43 -5.42
CA VAL A 324 3.53 -1.17 -4.70
C VAL A 324 3.62 0.03 -5.64
N CYS A 325 4.62 0.06 -6.52
CA CYS A 325 4.80 1.15 -7.50
C CYS A 325 3.62 1.25 -8.47
N GLN A 326 3.13 0.11 -8.96
CA GLN A 326 1.99 0.06 -9.86
C GLN A 326 0.73 0.59 -9.19
N ASN A 327 0.44 0.15 -7.95
CA ASN A 327 -0.69 0.67 -7.18
C ASN A 327 -0.63 2.19 -7.05
N ILE A 328 0.51 2.75 -6.66
CA ILE A 328 0.69 4.20 -6.53
C ILE A 328 0.38 4.92 -7.85
N ASP A 329 0.95 4.45 -8.95
CA ASP A 329 0.78 5.09 -10.26
C ASP A 329 -0.67 5.06 -10.75
N ILE A 330 -1.28 3.87 -10.77
CA ILE A 330 -2.61 3.71 -11.36
C ILE A 330 -3.70 4.31 -10.48
N HIS A 331 -3.59 4.24 -9.15
CA HIS A 331 -4.58 4.85 -8.24
C HIS A 331 -4.51 6.38 -8.30
N GLN A 332 -3.31 6.98 -8.42
CA GLN A 332 -3.18 8.41 -8.68
C GLN A 332 -3.87 8.81 -9.99
N LYS A 333 -3.51 8.15 -11.10
CA LYS A 333 -4.00 8.53 -12.44
C LYS A 333 -5.49 8.27 -12.63
N ILE A 334 -5.98 7.11 -12.21
CA ILE A 334 -7.33 6.65 -12.53
C ILE A 334 -8.30 7.00 -11.41
N LEU A 335 -8.02 6.61 -10.17
CA LEU A 335 -8.96 6.77 -9.06
C LEU A 335 -9.04 8.23 -8.58
N ILE A 336 -7.89 8.85 -8.32
CA ILE A 336 -7.81 10.22 -7.83
C ILE A 336 -8.06 11.22 -8.98
N ASP A 337 -7.30 11.14 -10.06
CA ASP A 337 -7.34 12.19 -11.08
C ASP A 337 -8.48 12.03 -12.08
N SER A 338 -8.82 10.80 -12.49
CA SER A 338 -9.88 10.59 -13.49
C SER A 338 -11.26 10.43 -12.85
N ALA A 339 -11.39 9.57 -11.84
CA ALA A 339 -12.66 9.30 -11.15
C ALA A 339 -12.99 10.30 -10.02
N LYS A 340 -12.04 11.19 -9.69
CA LYS A 340 -12.18 12.25 -8.68
C LYS A 340 -12.58 11.72 -7.30
N VAL A 341 -12.09 10.53 -6.94
CA VAL A 341 -12.29 9.96 -5.60
C VAL A 341 -11.42 10.72 -4.61
N ASN A 342 -11.97 11.04 -3.44
CA ASN A 342 -11.20 11.59 -2.32
C ASN A 342 -10.40 10.48 -1.62
N TYR A 343 -9.49 9.84 -2.34
CA TYR A 343 -8.69 8.72 -1.86
C TYR A 343 -7.56 9.23 -0.95
N GLN A 344 -7.59 8.84 0.33
CA GLN A 344 -6.68 9.38 1.36
C GLN A 344 -5.64 8.39 1.85
N ILE A 345 -5.98 7.11 1.96
CA ILE A 345 -5.09 6.07 2.47
C ILE A 345 -5.18 4.84 1.57
N HIS A 346 -4.00 4.33 1.20
CA HIS A 346 -3.72 3.04 0.59
C HIS A 346 -2.66 2.38 1.45
N SER A 347 -3.06 1.41 2.25
CA SER A 347 -2.19 0.81 3.26
C SER A 347 -1.88 -0.63 2.89
N ASN A 348 -0.61 -0.91 2.60
CA ASN A 348 -0.16 -2.30 2.55
C ASN A 348 0.00 -2.79 4.00
N ASP A 349 -0.50 -3.97 4.32
CA ASP A 349 -0.50 -4.50 5.68
C ASP A 349 0.67 -5.49 5.88
N TYR A 350 1.89 -4.96 6.04
CA TYR A 350 3.15 -5.71 5.93
C TYR A 350 4.14 -5.38 7.05
N ALA A 351 3.72 -4.77 8.15
CA ALA A 351 4.60 -4.53 9.30
C ALA A 351 4.70 -5.74 10.25
N PHE A 352 4.14 -6.90 9.88
CA PHE A 352 4.31 -8.15 10.62
C PHE A 352 5.78 -8.59 10.75
N LEU A 353 6.05 -9.43 11.76
CA LEU A 353 7.34 -10.11 11.94
C LEU A 353 7.30 -11.51 11.31
N GLY A 354 8.29 -11.84 10.48
CA GLY A 354 8.32 -13.14 9.80
C GLY A 354 9.49 -13.31 8.84
N GLY A 355 9.43 -14.41 8.08
CA GLY A 355 10.49 -14.83 7.16
C GLY A 355 10.44 -14.18 5.77
N TRP A 356 11.31 -14.65 4.87
CA TRP A 356 11.42 -14.15 3.49
C TRP A 356 10.09 -14.20 2.71
N HIS A 357 9.37 -15.31 2.85
CA HIS A 357 8.15 -15.59 2.09
C HIS A 357 6.89 -14.99 2.69
N ALA A 358 6.92 -14.54 3.94
CA ALA A 358 5.80 -13.88 4.57
C ALA A 358 5.65 -12.43 4.05
N ARG A 359 4.47 -11.85 4.17
CA ARG A 359 4.19 -10.45 3.82
C ARG A 359 4.66 -9.54 4.96
N THR A 360 5.94 -9.28 4.97
CA THR A 360 6.66 -8.49 5.98
C THR A 360 7.55 -7.44 5.32
N SER A 361 7.85 -6.36 6.04
CA SER A 361 8.79 -5.32 5.63
C SER A 361 10.24 -5.75 5.80
N HIS A 362 10.51 -6.61 6.79
CA HIS A 362 11.84 -7.12 7.12
C HIS A 362 11.83 -8.65 7.17
N MET A 363 12.97 -9.25 6.80
CA MET A 363 13.30 -10.62 7.17
C MET A 363 13.79 -10.62 8.62
N LEU A 364 13.14 -11.41 9.47
CA LEU A 364 13.55 -11.68 10.84
C LEU A 364 14.39 -12.97 10.92
N PHE A 365 15.64 -12.85 11.35
CA PHE A 365 16.46 -13.99 11.78
C PHE A 365 16.48 -14.06 13.30
N GLU A 366 16.19 -15.24 13.84
CA GLU A 366 16.23 -15.50 15.27
C GLU A 366 17.36 -16.47 15.60
N HIS A 367 18.06 -16.21 16.71
CA HIS A 367 19.08 -17.12 17.17
C HIS A 367 18.43 -18.37 17.80
N GLU A 368 18.79 -19.56 17.33
CA GLU A 368 18.14 -20.84 17.70
C GLU A 368 18.10 -21.08 19.22
N SER A 369 19.12 -20.64 19.96
CA SER A 369 19.24 -20.88 21.40
C SER A 369 19.03 -19.63 22.29
N ASP A 370 18.83 -18.45 21.70
CA ASP A 370 18.71 -17.19 22.45
C ASP A 370 17.69 -16.27 21.78
N SER A 371 16.44 -16.33 22.24
CA SER A 371 15.35 -15.52 21.71
C SER A 371 15.49 -14.02 22.01
N SER A 372 16.51 -13.57 22.76
CA SER A 372 16.81 -12.15 22.87
C SER A 372 17.65 -11.63 21.69
N GLN A 373 18.36 -12.53 20.98
CA GLN A 373 19.19 -12.19 19.84
C GLN A 373 18.44 -12.35 18.53
N PHE A 374 18.36 -11.26 17.77
CA PHE A 374 17.70 -11.21 16.48
C PHE A 374 18.45 -10.31 15.49
N LYS A 375 18.18 -10.51 14.21
CA LYS A 375 18.65 -9.65 13.12
C LYS A 375 17.50 -9.34 12.18
N LEU A 376 17.42 -8.10 11.72
CA LEU A 376 16.42 -7.63 10.77
C LEU A 376 17.12 -7.20 9.49
N VAL A 377 16.66 -7.73 8.36
CA VAL A 377 17.13 -7.30 7.04
C VAL A 377 15.94 -6.72 6.28
N PRO A 378 15.96 -5.43 5.90
CA PRO A 378 14.90 -4.86 5.07
C PRO A 378 14.68 -5.68 3.80
N LYS A 379 13.42 -5.94 3.45
CA LYS A 379 13.05 -6.57 2.18
C LYS A 379 12.86 -5.50 1.11
N PRO A 380 12.88 -5.86 -0.19
CA PRO A 380 12.68 -4.91 -1.28
C PRO A 380 11.43 -4.02 -1.14
N VAL A 381 10.36 -4.52 -0.54
CA VAL A 381 9.14 -3.73 -0.26
C VAL A 381 9.37 -2.61 0.75
N PHE A 382 10.27 -2.76 1.73
CA PHE A 382 10.65 -1.65 2.60
C PHE A 382 11.52 -0.64 1.84
N SER A 383 12.49 -1.13 1.08
CA SER A 383 13.41 -0.30 0.30
C SER A 383 12.70 0.53 -0.77
N VAL A 384 11.62 0.01 -1.36
CA VAL A 384 10.83 0.79 -2.33
C VAL A 384 10.09 1.94 -1.66
N MET A 385 9.67 1.81 -0.40
CA MET A 385 9.05 2.91 0.37
C MET A 385 10.01 4.07 0.63
N GLU A 386 11.29 3.79 0.78
CA GLU A 386 12.33 4.83 0.84
C GLU A 386 12.33 5.65 -0.45
N LEU A 387 12.27 4.98 -1.61
CA LEU A 387 12.34 5.63 -2.92
C LEU A 387 11.04 6.33 -3.32
N VAL A 388 9.86 5.76 -3.05
CA VAL A 388 8.58 6.45 -3.34
C VAL A 388 8.37 7.67 -2.43
N GLY A 389 8.96 7.67 -1.23
CA GLY A 389 9.02 8.86 -0.37
C GLY A 389 9.76 10.03 -1.02
N LEU A 390 10.64 9.77 -2.00
CA LEU A 390 11.38 10.80 -2.73
C LEU A 390 10.65 11.35 -3.96
N LEU A 391 9.44 10.90 -4.27
CA LEU A 391 8.68 11.41 -5.42
C LEU A 391 8.36 12.91 -5.31
N GLY A 392 8.26 13.55 -6.47
CA GLY A 392 7.83 14.93 -6.64
C GLY A 392 6.36 15.15 -6.30
N ASN A 393 6.00 16.41 -6.05
CA ASN A 393 4.62 16.80 -5.70
C ASN A 393 3.76 17.13 -6.92
N ARG A 394 4.33 17.03 -8.12
CA ARG A 394 3.61 17.14 -9.39
C ARG A 394 4.10 16.06 -10.34
N TYR A 395 3.25 15.62 -11.26
CA TYR A 395 3.63 14.63 -12.26
C TYR A 395 3.11 15.00 -13.66
N VAL A 396 3.75 14.46 -14.69
CA VAL A 396 3.29 14.54 -16.08
C VAL A 396 2.87 13.16 -16.59
N ASP A 397 1.77 13.10 -17.34
CA ASP A 397 1.29 11.83 -17.89
C ASP A 397 2.26 11.31 -18.96
N VAL A 398 2.65 10.05 -18.83
CA VAL A 398 3.41 9.30 -19.82
C VAL A 398 2.47 8.28 -20.47
N GLN A 399 2.40 8.28 -21.80
CA GLN A 399 1.53 7.36 -22.54
C GLN A 399 2.20 5.99 -22.67
N ILE A 400 1.63 4.98 -22.04
CA ILE A 400 2.10 3.59 -22.09
C ILE A 400 1.25 2.83 -23.11
N PRO A 401 1.83 2.13 -24.10
CA PRO A 401 1.05 1.32 -25.04
C PRO A 401 0.24 0.23 -24.32
N GLU A 402 -0.98 -0.02 -24.80
CA GLU A 402 -1.98 -0.90 -24.16
C GLU A 402 -1.42 -2.28 -23.81
N GLN A 403 -0.63 -2.88 -24.70
CA GLN A 403 -0.01 -4.21 -24.50
C GLN A 403 0.92 -4.31 -23.27
N TYR A 404 1.45 -3.19 -22.77
CA TYR A 404 2.36 -3.16 -21.61
C TYR A 404 1.67 -2.71 -20.31
N GLN A 405 0.52 -2.02 -20.41
CA GLN A 405 -0.11 -1.34 -19.26
C GLN A 405 -0.39 -2.27 -18.08
N LYS A 406 -0.65 -3.56 -18.33
CA LYS A 406 -0.93 -4.56 -17.29
C LYS A 406 0.24 -4.76 -16.33
N HIS A 407 1.49 -4.65 -16.79
CA HIS A 407 2.67 -5.00 -15.99
C HIS A 407 3.71 -3.88 -15.91
N PHE A 408 3.69 -2.91 -16.82
CA PHE A 408 4.73 -1.88 -16.93
C PHE A 408 4.15 -0.46 -16.89
N GLY A 409 4.89 0.46 -16.28
CA GLY A 409 4.52 1.88 -16.25
C GLY A 409 5.66 2.82 -15.91
N VAL A 410 5.41 4.11 -16.16
CA VAL A 410 6.31 5.22 -15.87
C VAL A 410 5.53 6.33 -15.15
N PHE A 411 6.01 6.71 -13.98
CA PHE A 411 5.49 7.80 -13.18
C PHE A 411 6.57 8.87 -13.00
N ALA A 412 6.48 9.93 -13.81
CA ALA A 412 7.47 10.98 -13.88
C ALA A 412 7.04 12.20 -13.05
N THR A 413 7.72 12.42 -11.94
CA THR A 413 7.38 13.45 -10.96
C THR A 413 8.43 14.56 -10.90
N GLN A 414 8.00 15.75 -10.50
CA GLN A 414 8.83 16.94 -10.39
C GLN A 414 8.66 17.59 -9.01
N HIS A 415 9.76 18.05 -8.45
CA HIS A 415 9.82 18.84 -7.22
C HIS A 415 9.74 20.35 -7.51
N LYS A 416 9.39 21.12 -6.49
CA LYS A 416 9.33 22.60 -6.58
C LYS A 416 10.65 23.27 -6.96
N ASN A 417 11.78 22.65 -6.65
CA ASN A 417 13.12 23.15 -6.99
C ASN A 417 13.55 22.79 -8.43
N GLY A 418 12.69 22.14 -9.22
CA GLY A 418 12.96 21.73 -10.59
C GLY A 418 13.46 20.30 -10.74
N SER A 419 14.03 19.69 -9.68
CA SER A 419 14.48 18.29 -9.66
C SER A 419 13.38 17.33 -10.10
N VAL A 420 13.74 16.26 -10.79
CA VAL A 420 12.80 15.28 -11.34
C VAL A 420 13.12 13.88 -10.80
N MET A 421 12.09 13.15 -10.38
CA MET A 421 12.19 11.75 -9.98
C MET A 421 11.25 10.92 -10.85
N ILE A 422 11.81 9.99 -11.63
CA ILE A 422 11.06 9.12 -12.54
C ILE A 422 11.07 7.70 -11.97
N MET A 423 9.89 7.20 -11.62
CA MET A 423 9.67 5.82 -11.22
C MET A 423 9.28 5.00 -12.45
N ILE A 424 9.97 3.89 -12.69
CA ILE A 424 9.71 2.93 -13.76
C ILE A 424 9.53 1.58 -13.09
N TYR A 425 8.43 0.89 -13.36
CA TYR A 425 8.17 -0.44 -12.80
C TYR A 425 7.81 -1.42 -13.91
N ASN A 426 8.22 -2.66 -13.73
CA ASN A 426 7.82 -3.81 -14.53
C ASN A 426 7.52 -4.95 -13.55
N LYS A 427 6.26 -5.28 -13.32
CA LYS A 427 5.82 -6.19 -12.24
C LYS A 427 5.95 -7.67 -12.59
N THR A 428 5.97 -8.04 -13.87
CA THR A 428 5.51 -9.36 -14.34
C THR A 428 3.99 -9.51 -14.25
N SER A 429 3.36 -9.92 -15.36
CA SER A 429 1.89 -9.92 -15.50
C SER A 429 1.16 -11.12 -14.87
N PHE A 430 1.87 -12.00 -14.16
CA PHE A 430 1.21 -13.08 -13.42
C PHE A 430 0.42 -12.51 -12.24
N ASP A 431 -0.74 -13.12 -12.00
CA ASP A 431 -1.62 -12.77 -10.90
C ASP A 431 -1.57 -13.87 -9.81
N PRO A 432 -1.14 -13.55 -8.58
CA PRO A 432 -1.11 -14.51 -7.48
C PRO A 432 -2.49 -15.02 -7.07
N ASN A 433 -3.58 -14.31 -7.36
CA ASN A 433 -4.96 -14.68 -6.99
C ASN A 433 -5.56 -15.81 -7.82
N THR A 434 -4.92 -16.19 -8.93
CA THR A 434 -5.37 -17.32 -9.78
C THR A 434 -5.07 -18.71 -9.19
N HIS A 435 -4.35 -18.78 -8.08
CA HIS A 435 -4.01 -20.04 -7.40
C HIS A 435 -5.09 -20.43 -6.39
N ASP A 436 -5.13 -21.71 -6.00
CA ASP A 436 -5.98 -22.13 -4.88
C ASP A 436 -5.65 -21.30 -3.64
N ALA A 437 -6.66 -20.63 -3.09
CA ALA A 437 -6.56 -19.75 -1.93
C ALA A 437 -5.93 -20.42 -0.71
N ARG A 438 -5.82 -21.76 -0.67
CA ARG A 438 -5.19 -22.53 0.42
C ARG A 438 -3.79 -23.07 0.11
N THR A 439 -3.29 -22.89 -1.12
CA THR A 439 -2.00 -23.47 -1.55
C THR A 439 -0.90 -22.42 -1.59
N ASP A 440 0.15 -22.65 -0.80
CA ASP A 440 1.34 -21.80 -0.77
C ASP A 440 2.20 -22.00 -2.03
N MET A 441 2.96 -20.97 -2.39
CA MET A 441 3.82 -20.96 -3.60
C MET A 441 5.23 -20.44 -3.23
N PRO A 442 6.00 -21.20 -2.43
CA PRO A 442 7.30 -20.78 -1.91
C PRO A 442 8.38 -20.65 -2.98
N GLU A 443 8.20 -21.32 -4.12
CA GLU A 443 9.13 -21.30 -5.25
C GLU A 443 8.44 -20.88 -6.54
N ILE A 444 9.24 -20.29 -7.42
CA ILE A 444 8.81 -19.86 -8.75
C ILE A 444 8.62 -21.07 -9.67
N THR A 445 7.62 -21.02 -10.57
CA THR A 445 7.40 -22.06 -11.58
C THR A 445 8.16 -21.74 -12.89
N LYS A 446 8.37 -22.75 -13.75
CA LYS A 446 9.02 -22.56 -15.05
C LYS A 446 8.22 -21.65 -15.98
N GLU A 447 6.90 -21.71 -15.88
CA GLU A 447 6.00 -20.84 -16.64
C GLU A 447 6.15 -19.38 -16.21
N GLN A 448 6.30 -19.14 -14.90
CA GLN A 448 6.56 -17.80 -14.35
C GLN A 448 7.95 -17.29 -14.74
N GLU A 449 8.99 -18.14 -14.70
CA GLU A 449 10.33 -17.78 -15.19
C GLU A 449 10.29 -17.41 -16.68
N ALA A 450 9.64 -18.23 -17.52
CA ALA A 450 9.52 -17.95 -18.95
C ALA A 450 8.73 -16.65 -19.22
N LEU A 451 7.73 -16.34 -18.40
CA LEU A 451 6.97 -15.08 -18.50
C LEU A 451 7.82 -13.86 -18.08
N MET A 452 8.62 -14.00 -17.03
CA MET A 452 9.58 -12.96 -16.62
C MET A 452 10.58 -12.66 -17.73
N ASP A 453 11.10 -13.69 -18.40
CA ASP A 453 12.03 -13.52 -19.51
C ASP A 453 11.38 -12.86 -20.74
N SER A 454 10.13 -13.21 -21.06
CA SER A 454 9.44 -12.64 -22.21
C SER A 454 9.00 -11.19 -22.00
N GLU A 455 8.79 -10.77 -20.76
CA GLU A 455 8.34 -9.41 -20.40
C GLU A 455 9.48 -8.43 -20.07
N MET A 456 10.74 -8.81 -20.31
CA MET A 456 11.84 -7.86 -20.25
C MET A 456 11.75 -6.82 -21.38
N LEU A 457 12.12 -5.57 -21.08
CA LEU A 457 12.04 -4.46 -22.03
C LEU A 457 13.39 -3.76 -22.19
N ASP A 458 13.75 -3.46 -23.44
CA ASP A 458 14.76 -2.48 -23.80
C ASP A 458 14.06 -1.13 -24.06
N LEU A 459 14.16 -0.23 -23.09
CA LEU A 459 13.43 1.05 -23.06
C LEU A 459 14.35 2.22 -23.46
N ALA A 460 13.96 2.94 -24.51
CA ALA A 460 14.47 4.26 -24.83
C ALA A 460 13.55 5.34 -24.23
N LEU A 461 13.94 5.89 -23.08
CA LEU A 461 13.18 6.95 -22.41
C LEU A 461 13.72 8.33 -22.82
N ARG A 462 12.89 9.09 -23.53
CA ARG A 462 13.19 10.45 -23.98
C ARG A 462 12.59 11.46 -23.02
N ILE A 463 13.36 12.44 -22.59
CA ILE A 463 12.95 13.44 -21.60
C ILE A 463 13.13 14.83 -22.20
N LYS A 464 12.09 15.66 -22.12
CA LYS A 464 12.06 17.06 -22.59
C LYS A 464 11.45 17.98 -21.55
N GLY A 465 11.73 19.28 -21.69
CA GLY A 465 11.11 20.33 -20.88
C GLY A 465 11.71 20.47 -19.47
N LEU A 466 12.95 20.00 -19.27
CA LEU A 466 13.66 20.26 -18.03
C LEU A 466 14.04 21.75 -17.95
N SER A 467 13.98 22.32 -16.74
CA SER A 467 14.35 23.71 -16.47
C SER A 467 15.86 23.97 -16.42
N PHE A 468 16.67 22.95 -16.69
CA PHE A 468 18.13 22.98 -16.60
C PHE A 468 18.73 22.15 -17.75
N GLU A 469 19.90 22.59 -18.22
CA GLU A 469 20.66 21.93 -19.30
C GLU A 469 21.77 21.02 -18.76
N GLU A 470 22.34 21.38 -17.62
CA GLU A 470 23.32 20.56 -16.92
C GLU A 470 22.66 19.80 -15.77
N LEU A 471 22.79 18.48 -15.81
CA LEU A 471 22.14 17.61 -14.85
C LEU A 471 23.11 16.57 -14.28
N SER A 472 22.84 16.20 -13.03
CA SER A 472 23.39 15.02 -12.39
C SER A 472 22.31 13.93 -12.39
N VAL A 473 22.71 12.69 -12.68
CA VAL A 473 21.79 11.55 -12.72
C VAL A 473 22.20 10.53 -11.68
N ILE A 474 21.23 10.16 -10.86
CA ILE A 474 21.34 9.01 -9.96
C ILE A 474 20.27 8.00 -10.35
N THR A 475 20.67 6.74 -10.48
CA THR A 475 19.73 5.64 -10.72
C THR A 475 19.75 4.66 -9.57
N TYR A 476 18.56 4.30 -9.11
CA TYR A 476 18.31 3.26 -8.12
C TYR A 476 17.62 2.09 -8.80
N LYS A 477 17.97 0.86 -8.42
CA LYS A 477 17.38 -0.36 -8.99
C LYS A 477 16.99 -1.35 -7.90
N ILE A 478 15.83 -1.95 -8.08
CA ILE A 478 15.34 -3.10 -7.33
C ILE A 478 15.01 -4.16 -8.37
N ASP A 479 15.86 -5.16 -8.51
CA ASP A 479 15.75 -6.21 -9.52
C ASP A 479 16.42 -7.51 -9.03
N SER A 480 16.68 -8.46 -9.93
CA SER A 480 17.30 -9.74 -9.56
C SER A 480 18.74 -9.59 -9.02
N LYS A 481 19.42 -8.47 -9.32
CA LYS A 481 20.84 -8.24 -9.02
C LYS A 481 21.07 -7.08 -8.04
N SER A 482 20.13 -6.15 -7.95
CA SER A 482 20.24 -4.88 -7.24
C SER A 482 19.17 -4.79 -6.16
N THR A 483 19.55 -4.39 -4.95
CA THR A 483 18.64 -4.32 -3.80
C THR A 483 17.93 -5.66 -3.53
N ASN A 484 18.68 -6.78 -3.66
CA ASN A 484 18.16 -8.14 -3.54
C ASN A 484 18.85 -8.89 -2.37
N PRO A 485 18.42 -8.65 -1.12
CA PRO A 485 19.01 -9.30 0.03
C PRO A 485 18.66 -10.80 0.12
N TYR A 486 17.54 -11.24 -0.48
CA TYR A 486 17.21 -12.66 -0.57
C TYR A 486 18.22 -13.41 -1.45
N GLY A 487 18.53 -12.89 -2.64
CA GLY A 487 19.56 -13.47 -3.52
C GLY A 487 20.91 -13.55 -2.81
N THR A 488 21.29 -12.48 -2.10
CA THR A 488 22.52 -12.47 -1.29
C THR A 488 22.49 -13.55 -0.20
N TRP A 489 21.35 -13.76 0.48
CA TRP A 489 21.20 -14.82 1.47
C TRP A 489 21.36 -16.22 0.86
N VAL A 490 20.84 -16.44 -0.34
CA VAL A 490 21.02 -17.69 -1.10
C VAL A 490 22.50 -17.90 -1.43
N ASP A 491 23.20 -16.88 -1.94
CA ASP A 491 24.63 -16.96 -2.29
C ASP A 491 25.52 -17.23 -1.07
N LEU A 492 25.10 -16.79 0.10
CA LEU A 492 25.77 -17.07 1.38
C LEU A 492 25.49 -18.48 1.93
N GLY A 493 24.74 -19.32 1.20
CA GLY A 493 24.40 -20.69 1.59
C GLY A 493 23.20 -20.80 2.52
N LYS A 494 22.29 -19.81 2.50
CA LYS A 494 21.05 -19.78 3.30
C LYS A 494 21.27 -19.97 4.81
N PRO A 495 22.19 -19.21 5.47
CA PRO A 495 22.46 -19.39 6.89
C PRO A 495 21.18 -19.13 7.72
N PRO A 496 20.83 -20.01 8.69
CA PRO A 496 19.65 -19.82 9.54
C PRO A 496 19.80 -18.62 10.48
N TYR A 497 21.03 -18.34 10.92
CA TYR A 497 21.39 -17.10 11.61
C TYR A 497 22.74 -16.58 11.06
N PRO A 498 22.73 -15.52 10.22
CA PRO A 498 23.95 -14.99 9.62
C PRO A 498 24.98 -14.58 10.68
N ASN A 499 26.28 -14.79 10.46
CA ASN A 499 27.32 -14.17 11.29
C ASN A 499 27.44 -12.65 11.04
N ALA A 500 28.37 -11.95 11.70
CA ALA A 500 28.51 -10.49 11.55
C ALA A 500 28.79 -10.08 10.08
N GLN A 501 29.76 -10.72 9.43
CA GLN A 501 30.15 -10.40 8.04
C GLN A 501 29.02 -10.75 7.04
N GLN A 502 28.32 -11.87 7.26
CA GLN A 502 27.17 -12.25 6.44
C GLN A 502 26.03 -11.24 6.61
N TYR A 503 25.76 -10.79 7.84
CA TYR A 503 24.72 -9.80 8.11
C TYR A 503 25.03 -8.44 7.49
N GLU A 504 26.27 -7.96 7.58
CA GLU A 504 26.70 -6.72 6.89
C GLU A 504 26.47 -6.79 5.38
N LYS A 505 26.76 -7.94 4.75
CA LYS A 505 26.48 -8.15 3.32
C LYS A 505 24.98 -8.08 3.00
N LEU A 506 24.14 -8.69 3.85
CA LEU A 506 22.69 -8.64 3.70
C LEU A 506 22.13 -7.22 3.85
N LEU A 507 22.62 -6.46 4.83
CA LEU A 507 22.23 -5.06 5.03
C LEU A 507 22.71 -4.15 3.89
N ALA A 508 23.89 -4.44 3.31
CA ALA A 508 24.38 -3.69 2.16
C ALA A 508 23.52 -3.97 0.91
N SER A 509 23.09 -5.21 0.71
CA SER A 509 22.26 -5.59 -0.43
C SER A 509 20.77 -5.33 -0.26
N SER A 510 20.31 -4.94 0.93
CA SER A 510 18.93 -4.46 1.14
C SER A 510 18.75 -2.98 0.85
N LYS A 511 19.84 -2.19 0.79
CA LYS A 511 19.77 -0.74 0.57
C LYS A 511 19.69 -0.39 -0.91
N PRO A 512 18.79 0.53 -1.31
CA PRO A 512 18.75 1.02 -2.69
C PRO A 512 19.95 1.95 -2.92
N LEU A 513 21.05 1.42 -3.46
CA LEU A 513 22.25 2.20 -3.75
C LEU A 513 22.04 3.05 -5.00
N GLY A 514 22.11 4.37 -4.83
CA GLY A 514 22.11 5.32 -5.94
C GLY A 514 23.44 5.27 -6.69
N LEU A 515 23.41 4.86 -7.95
CA LEU A 515 24.59 4.81 -8.81
C LEU A 515 24.60 6.01 -9.76
N PRO A 516 25.75 6.69 -9.95
CA PRO A 516 25.88 7.69 -11.00
C PRO A 516 25.56 7.05 -12.34
N ASN A 517 24.57 7.58 -13.05
CA ASN A 517 24.22 7.08 -14.37
C ASN A 517 24.88 7.98 -15.43
N GLN A 518 25.87 7.43 -16.12
CA GLN A 518 26.57 8.10 -17.22
C GLN A 518 26.01 7.70 -18.60
N SER A 519 24.99 6.83 -18.63
CA SER A 519 24.43 6.23 -19.85
C SER A 519 23.27 7.03 -20.41
N PHE A 520 23.36 8.36 -20.37
CA PHE A 520 22.41 9.25 -21.04
C PHE A 520 23.14 10.08 -22.09
N LYS A 521 22.44 10.37 -23.18
CA LYS A 521 22.95 11.20 -24.28
C LYS A 521 22.00 12.36 -24.55
N ASN A 522 22.54 13.44 -25.09
CA ASN A 522 21.70 14.48 -25.69
C ASN A 522 20.89 13.87 -26.84
N GLY A 523 19.61 14.19 -26.88
CA GLY A 523 18.71 13.82 -27.95
C GLY A 523 19.00 14.55 -29.25
N GLN A 524 18.20 14.25 -30.27
CA GLN A 524 18.33 14.92 -31.57
C GLN A 524 17.81 16.37 -31.54
N ALA A 525 16.95 16.71 -30.57
CA ALA A 525 16.49 18.06 -30.31
C ALA A 525 17.25 18.70 -29.12
N GLU A 526 17.41 20.02 -29.17
CA GLU A 526 17.97 20.80 -28.07
C GLU A 526 17.13 20.64 -26.79
N GLY A 527 17.80 20.49 -25.63
CA GLY A 527 17.14 20.28 -24.34
C GLY A 527 16.46 18.91 -24.15
N GLU A 528 16.73 17.94 -25.03
CA GLU A 528 16.28 16.56 -24.91
C GLU A 528 17.37 15.64 -24.37
N PHE A 529 17.00 14.73 -23.47
CA PHE A 529 17.87 13.67 -22.97
C PHE A 529 17.29 12.30 -23.29
N VAL A 530 18.14 11.35 -23.66
CA VAL A 530 17.74 9.97 -23.99
C VAL A 530 18.46 9.00 -23.07
N PHE A 531 17.68 8.16 -22.40
CA PHE A 531 18.14 7.08 -21.53
C PHE A 531 17.85 5.75 -22.18
N GLU A 532 18.88 4.92 -22.35
CA GLU A 532 18.73 3.54 -22.82
C GLU A 532 18.79 2.61 -21.62
N LEU A 533 17.67 1.97 -21.30
CA LEU A 533 17.45 1.25 -20.06
C LEU A 533 17.04 -0.20 -20.36
N LYS A 534 17.70 -1.14 -19.68
CA LYS A 534 17.19 -2.51 -19.58
C LYS A 534 16.28 -2.63 -18.38
N VAL A 535 15.01 -2.95 -18.59
CA VAL A 535 13.99 -3.08 -17.55
C VAL A 535 13.64 -4.56 -17.40
N GLU A 536 14.26 -5.21 -16.41
CA GLU A 536 13.98 -6.62 -16.08
C GLU A 536 12.52 -6.78 -15.61
N SER A 537 11.96 -7.98 -15.74
CA SER A 537 10.65 -8.34 -15.16
C SER A 537 10.87 -9.44 -14.11
N PRO A 538 10.55 -9.23 -12.83
CA PRO A 538 10.12 -7.98 -12.23
C PRO A 538 11.29 -7.02 -11.93
N SER A 539 11.07 -5.72 -12.05
CA SER A 539 12.00 -4.70 -11.54
C SER A 539 11.32 -3.37 -11.22
N VAL A 540 12.01 -2.55 -10.44
CA VAL A 540 11.73 -1.13 -10.25
C VAL A 540 13.02 -0.34 -10.45
N GLN A 541 12.93 0.76 -11.18
CA GLN A 541 14.03 1.71 -11.36
C GLN A 541 13.56 3.12 -11.05
N PHE A 542 14.36 3.86 -10.29
CA PHE A 542 14.16 5.29 -10.09
C PHE A 542 15.30 6.07 -10.71
N ILE A 543 14.98 7.11 -11.46
CA ILE A 543 15.95 8.03 -12.07
C ILE A 543 15.72 9.41 -11.48
N LEU A 544 16.68 9.86 -10.67
CA LEU A 544 16.74 11.20 -10.12
C LEU A 544 17.58 12.08 -11.06
N LEU A 545 16.99 13.17 -11.51
CA LEU A 545 17.62 14.22 -12.32
C LEU A 545 17.66 15.49 -11.48
N ASP A 546 18.85 15.90 -11.07
CA ASP A 546 19.06 17.13 -10.30
C ASP A 546 19.83 18.15 -11.14
N PRO A 547 19.48 19.46 -11.04
CA PRO A 547 20.30 20.52 -11.62
C PRO A 547 21.70 20.50 -11.00
N LYS A 548 22.74 20.66 -11.82
CA LYS A 548 24.13 20.75 -11.34
C LYS A 548 24.46 22.08 -10.65
#